data_AF-A0A1C6C3W8-F1
#
_entry.id   AF-A0A1C6C3W8-F1
#
_cell.length_a   1.000
_cell.length_b   1.000
_cell.length_c   1.000
_cell.angle_alpha   90.00
_cell.angle_beta   90.00
_cell.angle_gamma   90.00
#
_symmetry.space_group_name_H-M   'P 1'
#
loop_
_entity.id
_entity.type
_entity.pdbx_description
1 polymer ?
#
loop_
_entity_poly.entity_id
_entity_poly.type
_entity_poly.pdbx_seq_one_letter_code
_entity_poly.pdbx_strand_id
1 'polypeptide(L)' 'MALSDKRKESMYNYAKANLKRIPLDVQKEKYEEIKAAATAAGESVNGYIKKAVDQRMEHDNA' A
#
# COMPACT_ATOMS: atom_id res chain seq x y z
N MET A 1 -2.32 -20.97 15.34
CA MET A 1 -0.85 -21.16 15.39
C MET A 1 -0.23 -19.83 15.78
N ALA A 2 0.25 -19.68 17.02
CA ALA A 2 0.83 -18.41 17.50
C ALA A 2 2.19 -18.19 16.80
N LEU A 3 2.29 -17.11 16.03
CA LEU A 3 3.53 -16.72 15.37
C LEU A 3 4.55 -16.41 16.47
N SER A 4 5.64 -17.19 16.56
CA SER A 4 6.66 -17.04 17.59
C SER A 4 7.24 -15.62 17.57
N ASP A 5 7.58 -15.07 18.73
CA ASP A 5 7.99 -13.66 18.84
C ASP A 5 9.21 -13.32 17.98
N LYS A 6 10.10 -14.30 17.75
CA LYS A 6 11.23 -14.18 16.79
C LYS A 6 10.78 -13.92 15.35
N ARG A 7 9.67 -14.51 14.90
CA ARG A 7 9.13 -14.25 13.55
C ARG A 7 8.55 -12.84 13.47
N LYS A 8 7.91 -12.35 14.53
CA LYS A 8 7.42 -10.96 14.59
C LYS A 8 8.58 -9.98 14.49
N GLU A 9 9.63 -10.13 15.29
CA GLU A 9 10.82 -9.26 15.24
C GLU A 9 11.48 -9.24 13.86
N SER A 10 11.66 -10.41 13.24
CA SER A 10 12.23 -10.50 11.89
C SER A 10 11.38 -9.76 10.85
N MET A 11 10.04 -9.89 10.91
CA MET A 11 9.12 -9.15 10.04
C MET A 11 9.20 -7.63 10.27
N TYR A 12 9.29 -7.18 11.53
CA TYR A 12 9.46 -5.77 11.86
C TYR A 12 10.80 -5.20 11.35
N ASN A 13 11.89 -5.96 11.51
CA ASN A 13 13.22 -5.56 11.04
C ASN A 13 13.27 -5.48 9.51
N TYR A 14 12.67 -6.45 8.80
CA TYR A 14 12.55 -6.42 7.35
C TYR A 14 11.74 -5.21 6.87
N ALA A 15 10.60 -4.95 7.52
CA ALA A 15 9.77 -3.81 7.20
C ALA A 15 10.52 -2.48 7.39
N LYS A 16 11.28 -2.33 8.48
CA LYS A 16 12.05 -1.12 8.76
C LYS A 16 13.23 -0.91 7.80
N ALA A 17 13.88 -1.98 7.38
CA ALA A 17 15.05 -1.90 6.50
C ALA A 17 14.65 -1.69 5.03
N ASN A 18 13.53 -2.25 4.58
CA ASN A 18 13.18 -2.32 3.16
C ASN A 18 11.95 -1.50 2.76
N LEU A 19 11.16 -0.99 3.71
CA LEU A 19 9.95 -0.21 3.40
C LEU A 19 10.15 1.25 3.78
N LYS A 20 9.99 2.14 2.80
CA LYS A 20 9.77 3.57 3.06
C LYS A 20 8.28 3.85 3.10
N ARG A 21 7.79 4.41 4.21
CA ARG A 21 6.39 4.83 4.35
C ARG A 21 6.21 6.19 3.67
N ILE A 22 5.24 6.30 2.76
CA ILE A 22 4.82 7.55 2.14
C ILE A 22 3.55 8.01 2.89
N PRO A 23 3.63 9.04 3.75
CA PRO A 23 2.42 9.65 4.29
C PRO A 23 1.72 10.43 3.17
N LEU A 24 0.42 10.18 2.98
CA LEU A 24 -0.41 10.86 1.99
C LEU A 24 -1.65 11.41 2.70
N ASP A 25 -1.76 12.73 2.75
CA ASP A 25 -2.95 13.40 3.23
C ASP A 25 -3.92 13.61 2.06
N VAL A 26 -5.10 13.02 2.18
CA VAL A 26 -6.20 13.17 1.21
C VAL A 26 -7.44 13.72 1.89
N GLN A 27 -8.26 14.45 1.15
CA GLN A 27 -9.58 14.83 1.61
C GLN A 27 -10.43 13.57 1.83
N LYS A 28 -11.33 13.61 2.82
CA LYS A 28 -12.20 12.47 3.17
C LYS A 28 -13.02 11.97 1.98
N GLU A 29 -13.52 12.89 1.16
CA GLU A 29 -14.30 12.57 -0.04
C GLU A 29 -13.45 11.78 -1.04
N LYS A 30 -12.24 12.25 -1.32
CA LYS A 30 -11.26 11.55 -2.16
C LYS A 30 -10.89 10.18 -1.60
N TYR A 31 -10.75 10.06 -0.29
CA TYR A 31 -10.47 8.76 0.34
C TYR A 31 -11.62 7.75 0.09
N GLU A 32 -12.87 8.17 0.26
CA GLU A 32 -14.02 7.30 0.01
C GLU A 32 -14.14 6.94 -1.48
N GLU A 33 -13.85 7.86 -2.41
CA GLU A 33 -13.75 7.55 -3.85
C GLU A 33 -12.70 6.46 -4.12
N ILE A 34 -11.48 6.63 -3.58
CA ILE A 34 -10.38 5.68 -3.76
C ILE A 34 -10.75 4.33 -3.15
N LYS A 35 -11.39 4.33 -1.97
CA LYS A 35 -11.84 3.13 -1.28
C LYS A 35 -12.93 2.40 -2.05
N ALA A 36 -13.88 3.11 -2.63
CA ALA A 36 -14.90 2.52 -3.50
C ALA A 36 -14.25 1.89 -4.75
N ALA A 37 -13.32 2.60 -5.40
CA ALA A 37 -12.60 2.10 -6.56
C ALA A 37 -11.73 0.86 -6.22
N ALA A 38 -11.02 0.90 -5.11
CA ALA A 38 -10.22 -0.23 -4.62
C ALA A 38 -11.11 -1.44 -4.30
N THR A 39 -12.27 -1.21 -3.66
CA THR A 39 -13.25 -2.26 -3.36
C THR A 39 -13.82 -2.88 -4.63
N ALA A 40 -14.14 -2.06 -5.63
CA ALA A 40 -14.61 -2.53 -6.94
C ALA A 40 -13.53 -3.34 -7.68
N ALA A 41 -12.24 -2.98 -7.50
CA ALA A 41 -11.10 -3.71 -8.03
C ALA A 41 -10.73 -4.97 -7.21
N GLY A 42 -11.35 -5.17 -6.03
CA GLY A 42 -11.01 -6.28 -5.12
C GLY A 42 -9.65 -6.13 -4.42
N GLU A 43 -9.10 -4.93 -4.37
CA GLU A 43 -7.77 -4.63 -3.80
C GLU A 43 -7.88 -3.75 -2.55
N SER A 44 -6.85 -3.74 -1.71
CA SER A 44 -6.77 -2.76 -0.60
C SER A 44 -6.51 -1.35 -1.13
N VAL A 45 -6.97 -0.31 -0.41
CA VAL A 45 -6.69 1.10 -0.77
C VAL A 45 -5.20 1.35 -1.04
N ASN A 46 -4.32 0.82 -0.20
CA ASN A 46 -2.87 0.95 -0.38
C ASN A 46 -2.36 0.21 -1.62
N GLY A 47 -2.88 -1.00 -1.89
CA GLY A 47 -2.54 -1.76 -3.09
C GLY A 47 -2.98 -1.04 -4.36
N TYR A 48 -4.19 -0.49 -4.36
CA TYR A 48 -4.76 0.28 -5.45
C TYR A 48 -3.91 1.53 -5.75
N ILE A 49 -3.50 2.28 -4.72
CA ILE A 49 -2.62 3.46 -4.87
C ILE A 49 -1.26 3.05 -5.45
N LYS A 50 -0.63 1.98 -4.94
CA LYS A 50 0.67 1.50 -5.46
C LYS A 50 0.57 1.14 -6.93
N LYS A 51 -0.44 0.38 -7.32
CA LYS A 51 -0.67 -0.04 -8.70
C LYS A 51 -0.89 1.15 -9.63
N ALA A 52 -1.64 2.17 -9.18
CA ALA A 52 -1.83 3.39 -9.94
C ALA A 52 -0.52 4.17 -10.16
N VAL A 53 0.36 4.21 -9.15
CA VAL A 53 1.70 4.81 -9.27
C VAL A 53 2.56 3.99 -10.23
N ASP A 54 2.58 2.66 -10.09
CA ASP A 54 3.36 1.77 -10.97
C ASP A 54 2.92 1.90 -12.44
N GLN A 55 1.60 1.84 -12.70
CA GLN A 55 1.04 2.06 -14.03
C GLN A 55 1.43 3.40 -14.63
N ARG A 56 1.46 4.46 -13.82
CA ARG A 56 1.88 5.79 -14.27
C ARG A 56 3.37 5.84 -14.60
N MET A 57 4.22 5.21 -13.78
CA MET A 57 5.66 5.15 -14.05
C MET A 57 6.00 4.29 -15.28
N GLU A 58 5.25 3.23 -15.54
CA GLU A 58 5.38 2.42 -16.77
C GLU A 58 4.98 3.23 -18.01
N HIS A 59 3.87 3.98 -17.92
CA HIS A 59 3.39 4.81 -19.03
C HIS A 59 4.30 6.00 -19.34
N ASP A 60 4.89 6.64 -18.33
CA ASP A 60 5.78 7.80 -18.53
C ASP A 60 7.20 7.39 -19.02
N ASN A 61 7.56 6.11 -18.96
CA ASN A 61 8.81 5.54 -19.49
C ASN A 61 8.67 4.89 -20.87
N ALA A 62 7.46 4.86 -21.45
CA ALA A 62 7.17 4.31 -22.77
C ALA A 62 7.13 5.43 -23.84
#